data_AF-A0A2Z7DAW3-F1
#
_entry.id   AF-A0A2Z7DAW3-F1
#
_cell.length_a   1.000
_cell.length_b   1.000
_cell.length_c   1.000
_cell.angle_alpha   90.00
_cell.angle_beta   90.00
_cell.angle_gamma   90.00
#
_symmetry.space_group_name_H-M   'P 1'
#
loop_
_entity.id
_entity.type
_entity.pdbx_description
1 polymer ?
#
loop_
_entity_poly.entity_id
_entity_poly.type
_entity_poly.pdbx_seq_one_letter_code
_entity_poly.pdbx_strand_id
1 'polypeptide(L)'
;MASNIGIDHDNLNNNMIAHTLLGIVRCNPSYEIKYIMENMKEKYGYEIMYSKAWRSLRRAVEIVYGTWESSVQLLPKYMRALEKYNPGSICWGSGSAPRQGSGRTKNIAGRRSIRKTTIQ
;
A
#
# COMPACT_ATOMS: atom_id res chain seq x y z
N MET A 1 0.89 -16.45 38.93
CA MET A 1 -0.38 -17.16 38.73
C MET A 1 -1.43 -16.17 38.27
N ALA A 2 -1.70 -16.09 36.96
CA ALA A 2 -2.94 -15.62 36.33
C ALA A 2 -2.72 -15.55 34.81
N SER A 3 -2.61 -16.70 34.15
CA SER A 3 -2.83 -16.76 32.71
C SER A 3 -4.33 -16.53 32.50
N ASN A 4 -4.69 -15.28 32.19
CA ASN A 4 -6.02 -14.92 31.71
C ASN A 4 -6.19 -15.53 30.31
N ILE A 5 -6.42 -16.85 30.30
CA ILE A 5 -6.72 -17.65 29.12
C ILE A 5 -8.09 -17.13 28.69
N GLY A 6 -8.05 -16.30 27.64
CA GLY A 6 -9.21 -15.58 27.13
C GLY A 6 -10.40 -16.49 27.05
N ILE A 7 -11.45 -16.12 27.77
CA ILE A 7 -12.79 -16.68 27.61
C ILE A 7 -13.23 -16.25 26.20
N ASP A 8 -12.79 -17.02 25.21
CA ASP A 8 -13.23 -16.87 23.84
C ASP A 8 -14.70 -17.27 23.85
N HIS A 9 -15.59 -16.28 23.80
CA HIS A 9 -17.01 -16.55 23.63
C HIS A 9 -17.19 -17.17 22.23
N ASP A 10 -17.40 -18.49 22.20
CA ASP A 10 -17.54 -19.32 20.99
C ASP A 10 -18.67 -18.86 20.06
N ASN A 11 -19.63 -18.10 20.59
CA ASN A 11 -20.83 -17.70 19.86
C ASN A 11 -20.57 -16.67 18.75
N LEU A 12 -19.51 -15.86 18.84
CA LEU A 12 -19.16 -14.90 17.78
C LEU A 12 -17.97 -15.40 16.97
N ASN A 13 -18.25 -15.99 15.80
CA ASN A 13 -17.21 -16.40 14.86
C ASN A 13 -16.56 -15.18 14.19
N ASN A 14 -15.23 -15.18 14.03
CA ASN A 14 -14.45 -14.13 13.36
C ASN A 14 -14.95 -13.81 11.95
N ASN A 15 -15.40 -14.84 11.21
CA ASN A 15 -15.95 -14.63 9.87
C ASN A 15 -17.27 -13.84 9.92
N MET A 16 -18.13 -14.10 10.91
CA MET A 16 -19.40 -13.37 11.07
C MET A 16 -19.15 -11.89 11.37
N ILE A 17 -18.21 -11.62 12.29
CA ILE A 17 -17.75 -10.26 12.61
C ILE A 17 -17.19 -9.59 11.34
N ALA A 18 -16.29 -10.27 10.61
CA ALA A 18 -15.70 -9.75 9.39
C ALA A 18 -16.76 -9.36 8.34
N HIS A 19 -17.79 -10.20 8.14
CA HIS A 19 -18.88 -9.91 7.22
C HIS A 19 -19.65 -8.64 7.59
N THR A 20 -19.90 -8.41 8.87
CA THR A 20 -20.56 -7.16 9.32
C THR A 20 -19.68 -5.93 9.12
N LEU A 21 -18.36 -6.07 9.19
CA LEU A 21 -17.40 -4.98 9.02
C LEU A 21 -17.17 -4.61 7.55
N LEU A 22 -17.56 -5.45 6.58
CA LEU A 22 -17.31 -5.20 5.15
C LEU A 22 -17.81 -3.83 4.69
N GLY A 23 -19.01 -3.41 5.14
CA GLY A 23 -19.56 -2.11 4.81
C GLY A 23 -18.72 -0.95 5.36
N ILE A 24 -18.28 -1.08 6.61
CA ILE A 24 -17.46 -0.06 7.29
C ILE A 24 -16.08 0.03 6.63
N VAL A 25 -15.44 -1.10 6.38
CA VAL A 25 -14.09 -1.18 5.79
C VAL A 25 -14.05 -0.61 4.38
N ARG A 26 -15.13 -0.76 3.59
CA ARG A 26 -15.25 -0.13 2.27
C ARG A 26 -15.24 1.40 2.32
N CYS A 27 -15.85 1.98 3.36
CA CYS A 27 -15.90 3.43 3.55
C CYS A 27 -14.63 3.97 4.22
N ASN A 28 -14.12 3.26 5.21
CA ASN A 28 -12.92 3.63 5.96
C ASN A 28 -12.07 2.40 6.31
N PRO A 29 -10.94 2.17 5.60
CA PRO A 29 -10.07 1.02 5.87
C PRO A 29 -9.25 1.16 7.17
N SER A 30 -9.12 2.37 7.72
CA SER A 30 -8.36 2.65 8.96
C SER A 30 -9.26 2.71 10.19
N TYR A 31 -10.34 1.91 10.20
CA TYR A 31 -11.30 1.88 11.29
C TYR A 31 -10.68 1.38 12.60
N GLU A 32 -10.90 2.10 13.70
CA GLU A 32 -10.28 1.77 14.99
C GLU A 32 -10.98 0.58 15.66
N ILE A 33 -10.17 -0.30 16.26
CA ILE A 33 -10.63 -1.55 16.88
C ILE A 33 -11.56 -1.28 18.07
N LYS A 34 -11.38 -0.16 18.78
CA LYS A 34 -12.24 0.23 19.91
C LYS A 34 -13.70 0.36 19.48
N TYR A 35 -13.96 1.04 18.36
CA TYR A 35 -15.30 1.18 17.83
C TYR A 35 -15.88 -0.15 17.33
N ILE A 36 -15.05 -1.08 16.86
CA ILE A 36 -15.51 -2.43 16.51
C ILE A 36 -16.03 -3.15 17.77
N MET A 37 -15.29 -3.08 18.87
CA MET A 37 -15.70 -3.70 20.13
C MET A 37 -17.01 -3.08 20.65
N GLU A 38 -17.15 -1.75 20.57
CA GLU A 38 -18.38 -1.03 20.94
C GLU A 38 -19.58 -1.41 20.06
N ASN A 39 -19.41 -1.38 18.74
CA ASN A 39 -20.46 -1.78 17.79
C ASN A 39 -20.93 -3.22 18.03
N MET A 40 -20.02 -4.12 18.38
CA MET A 40 -20.36 -5.52 18.62
C MET A 40 -21.10 -5.71 19.94
N LYS A 41 -20.74 -4.91 20.95
CA LYS A 41 -21.46 -4.85 22.22
C LYS A 41 -22.87 -4.28 22.04
N GLU A 42 -23.03 -3.23 21.24
CA GLU A 42 -24.34 -2.65 20.93
C GLU A 42 -25.22 -3.61 20.11
N LYS A 43 -24.65 -4.23 19.08
CA LYS A 43 -25.40 -5.06 18.13
C LYS A 43 -25.76 -6.45 18.66
N TYR A 44 -24.86 -7.07 19.41
CA TYR A 44 -25.01 -8.45 19.87
C TYR A 44 -25.11 -8.58 21.40
N GLY A 45 -24.89 -7.50 22.16
CA GLY A 45 -24.88 -7.54 23.61
C GLY A 45 -23.63 -8.17 24.23
N TYR A 46 -22.62 -8.52 23.42
CA TYR A 46 -21.42 -9.22 23.87
C TYR A 46 -20.16 -8.37 23.69
N GLU A 47 -19.28 -8.43 24.69
CA GLU A 47 -17.97 -7.78 24.62
C GLU A 47 -16.95 -8.72 23.96
N ILE A 48 -16.33 -8.26 22.88
CA ILE A 48 -15.36 -9.03 22.11
C ILE A 48 -13.95 -8.70 22.58
N MET A 49 -13.10 -9.72 22.68
CA MET A 49 -11.69 -9.53 22.98
C MET A 49 -10.97 -8.76 21.86
N TYR A 50 -10.09 -7.82 22.21
CA TYR A 50 -9.36 -6.98 21.26
C TYR A 50 -8.70 -7.76 20.11
N SER A 51 -8.04 -8.88 20.44
CA SER A 51 -7.35 -9.71 19.44
C SER A 51 -8.31 -10.35 18.42
N LYS A 52 -9.55 -10.60 18.84
CA LYS A 52 -10.62 -11.16 18.00
C LYS A 52 -11.19 -10.11 17.06
N ALA A 53 -11.41 -8.90 17.58
CA ALA A 53 -11.80 -7.74 16.78
C ALA A 53 -10.74 -7.41 15.72
N TRP A 54 -9.45 -7.41 16.09
CA TRP A 54 -8.35 -7.19 15.15
C TRP A 54 -8.29 -8.23 14.03
N ARG A 55 -8.37 -9.53 14.37
CA ARG A 55 -8.39 -10.60 13.36
C ARG A 55 -9.56 -10.48 12.41
N SER A 56 -10.73 -10.11 12.92
CA SER A 56 -11.94 -9.92 12.12
C SER A 56 -11.85 -8.71 11.19
N LEU A 57 -11.26 -7.60 11.67
CA LEU A 57 -10.98 -6.43 10.84
C LEU A 57 -10.02 -6.76 9.71
N ARG A 58 -8.92 -7.44 10.01
CA ARG A 58 -7.94 -7.87 9.01
C ARG A 58 -8.57 -8.78 7.95
N ARG A 59 -9.39 -9.75 8.40
CA ARG A 59 -10.16 -10.64 7.51
C ARG A 59 -11.09 -9.84 6.60
N ALA A 60 -11.80 -8.83 7.12
CA ALA A 60 -12.67 -7.98 6.34
C ALA A 60 -11.91 -7.18 5.29
N VAL A 61 -10.75 -6.62 5.64
CA VAL A 61 -9.85 -5.92 4.70
C VAL A 61 -9.39 -6.85 3.58
N GLU A 62 -8.97 -8.07 3.91
CA GLU A 62 -8.56 -9.08 2.93
C GLU A 62 -9.71 -9.48 1.98
N ILE A 63 -10.96 -9.53 2.46
CA ILE A 63 -12.13 -9.80 1.62
C ILE A 63 -12.43 -8.63 0.67
N VAL A 64 -12.27 -7.38 1.13
CA VAL A 64 -12.60 -6.18 0.33
C VAL A 64 -11.52 -5.84 -0.69
N TYR A 65 -10.26 -5.80 -0.27
CA TYR A 65 -9.14 -5.34 -1.09
C TYR A 65 -8.30 -6.48 -1.68
N GLY A 66 -8.58 -7.72 -1.26
CA GLY A 66 -7.74 -8.87 -1.57
C GLY A 66 -6.57 -9.00 -0.62
N THR A 67 -5.77 -10.04 -0.83
CA THR A 67 -4.58 -10.28 -0.03
C THR A 67 -3.43 -9.37 -0.44
N TRP A 68 -2.45 -9.19 0.45
CA TRP A 68 -1.27 -8.38 0.14
C TRP A 68 -0.49 -8.97 -1.04
N GLU A 69 -0.42 -10.31 -1.17
CA GLU A 69 0.25 -10.98 -2.29
C GLU A 69 -0.41 -10.61 -3.61
N SER A 70 -1.74 -10.58 -3.64
CA SER A 70 -2.53 -10.26 -4.83
C SER A 70 -2.23 -8.83 -5.30
N SER A 71 -2.09 -7.89 -4.36
CA SER A 71 -1.72 -6.50 -4.65
C SER A 71 -0.31 -6.39 -5.26
N VAL A 72 0.66 -7.11 -4.70
CA VAL A 72 2.04 -7.12 -5.21
C VAL A 72 2.13 -7.72 -6.61
N GLN A 73 1.38 -8.80 -6.88
CA GLN A 73 1.32 -9.42 -8.21
C GLN A 73 0.66 -8.51 -9.26
N LEU A 74 -0.25 -7.62 -8.85
CA LEU A 74 -0.92 -6.67 -9.75
C LEU A 74 0.01 -5.53 -10.17
N LEU A 75 0.98 -5.16 -9.34
CA LEU A 75 1.81 -3.99 -9.53
C LEU A 75 2.60 -3.98 -10.87
N PRO A 76 3.27 -5.07 -11.31
CA PRO A 76 3.93 -5.08 -12.63
C PRO A 76 2.95 -4.93 -13.80
N LYS A 77 1.73 -5.46 -13.68
CA LYS A 77 0.69 -5.31 -14.72
C LYS A 77 0.26 -3.85 -14.83
N TYR A 78 0.08 -3.19 -13.68
CA TYR A 78 -0.24 -1.77 -13.61
C TYR A 78 0.88 -0.89 -14.20
N MET A 79 2.14 -1.17 -13.86
CA MET A 79 3.30 -0.45 -14.41
C MET A 79 3.36 -0.54 -15.94
N ARG A 80 3.15 -1.74 -16.52
CA ARG A 80 3.10 -1.93 -17.98
C ARG A 80 1.94 -1.17 -18.63
N ALA A 81 0.78 -1.12 -17.97
CA ALA A 81 -0.35 -0.36 -18.46
C ALA A 81 -0.04 1.16 -18.46
N LEU A 82 0.57 1.68 -17.39
CA LEU A 82 0.97 3.07 -17.31
C LEU A 82 1.95 3.47 -18.42
N GLU A 83 2.97 2.66 -18.69
CA GLU A 83 3.94 2.92 -19.77
C GLU A 83 3.25 2.94 -21.15
N LYS A 84 2.25 2.07 -21.35
CA LYS A 84 1.48 2.00 -22.60
C LYS A 84 0.62 3.24 -22.83
N TYR A 85 -0.07 3.73 -21.81
CA TYR A 85 -1.02 4.86 -21.95
C TYR A 85 -0.36 6.23 -21.79
N ASN A 86 0.78 6.32 -21.11
CA ASN A 86 1.54 7.56 -20.95
C ASN A 86 3.01 7.37 -21.36
N PRO A 87 3.31 7.39 -22.67
CA PRO A 87 4.68 7.21 -23.15
C PRO A 87 5.56 8.37 -22.68
N GLY A 88 6.50 8.08 -21.77
CA GLY A 88 7.39 9.07 -21.14
C GLY A 88 7.41 9.00 -19.61
N SER A 89 6.47 8.28 -18.99
CA SER A 89 6.58 7.94 -17.56
C SER A 89 7.73 6.97 -17.34
N ILE A 90 8.77 7.41 -16.61
CA ILE A 90 9.90 6.57 -16.23
C ILE A 90 9.46 5.70 -15.05
N CYS A 91 9.16 4.43 -15.33
CA CYS A 91 9.03 3.42 -14.28
C CYS A 91 10.43 2.85 -14.02
N TRP A 92 10.99 3.10 -12.84
CA TRP A 92 12.36 2.72 -12.48
C TRP A 92 12.64 1.19 -12.58
N GLY A 93 11.59 0.36 -12.66
CA GLY A 93 11.69 -1.10 -12.77
C GLY A 93 11.41 -1.69 -14.16
N SER A 94 10.93 -0.92 -15.13
CA SER A 94 10.90 -1.37 -16.53
C SER A 94 12.26 -1.00 -17.14
N GLY A 95 12.93 -1.92 -17.83
CA GLY A 95 14.23 -1.68 -18.47
C GLY A 95 14.20 -0.67 -19.63
N SER A 96 13.35 0.36 -19.55
CA SER A 96 13.17 1.43 -20.51
C SER A 96 14.39 2.35 -20.40
N ALA A 97 15.43 2.05 -21.19
CA ALA A 97 16.61 2.90 -21.28
C ALA A 97 16.19 4.36 -21.57
N PRO A 98 16.78 5.36 -20.90
CA PRO A 98 16.45 6.76 -21.15
C PRO A 98 16.71 7.06 -22.62
N ARG A 99 15.67 7.53 -23.31
CA ARG A 99 15.72 7.84 -24.75
C ARG A 99 16.75 8.95 -24.96
N GLN A 100 17.97 8.60 -25.38
CA GLN A 100 19.01 9.58 -25.68
C GLN A 100 18.51 10.52 -26.78
N GLY A 101 18.43 11.81 -26.46
CA GLY A 101 18.17 12.85 -27.45
C GLY A 101 19.30 12.88 -28.47
N SER A 102 18.98 12.66 -29.76
CA SER A 102 19.95 12.80 -30.85
C SER A 102 20.24 14.28 -31.11
N GLY A 103 21.07 14.89 -30.27
CA GLY A 103 21.67 16.21 -30.53
C GLY A 103 22.91 16.05 -31.38
N ARG A 104 22.79 16.26 -32.69
CA ARG A 104 23.95 16.37 -33.61
C ARG A 104 24.88 17.48 -33.10
N THR A 105 26.14 17.14 -32.92
CA THR A 105 27.24 18.08 -32.69
C THR A 105 27.34 19.07 -33.86
N LYS A 106 27.38 20.36 -33.56
CA LYS A 106 27.97 21.36 -34.45
C LYS A 106 29.08 22.07 -33.69
N ASN A 107 30.28 21.62 -33.98
CA ASN A 107 31.54 22.22 -33.56
C ASN A 107 31.63 23.59 -34.25
N ILE A 108 31.63 24.68 -33.49
CA ILE A 108 31.99 26.01 -34.00
C ILE A 108 33.15 26.51 -33.17
N ALA A 109 34.28 26.64 -33.85
CA ALA A 109 35.54 27.14 -33.37
C ALA A 109 35.41 28.54 -32.77
N GLY A 110 36.04 28.75 -31.62
CA GLY A 110 36.18 30.06 -30.99
C GLY A 110 37.37 30.05 -30.06
N ARG A 111 38.58 30.19 -30.64
CA ARG A 111 39.82 30.46 -29.89
C ARG A 111 39.60 31.67 -28.96
N ARG A 112 39.85 31.52 -27.66
CA ARG A 112 40.40 32.63 -26.88
C ARG A 112 41.26 32.14 -25.72
N SER A 113 42.54 32.44 -25.89
CA SER A 113 43.67 32.33 -24.97
C SER A 113 43.34 32.84 -23.56
N ILE A 114 43.61 32.03 -22.53
CA ILE A 114 43.83 32.53 -21.17
C ILE A 114 45.12 31.87 -20.67
N ARG A 115 46.17 32.68 -20.56
CA ARG A 115 47.47 32.32 -19.99
C ARG A 115 47.27 31.96 -18.52
N LYS A 116 47.78 30.81 -18.09
CA LYS A 116 47.92 30.48 -16.67
C LYS A 116 49.17 31.20 -16.16
N THR A 117 48.99 32.24 -15.36
CA THR A 117 50.07 32.88 -14.62
C THR A 117 50.20 32.16 -13.26
N THR A 118 51.40 31.66 -13.00
CA THR A 118 51.86 31.10 -11.73
C THR A 118 51.78 32.12 -10.61
N ILE A 119 51.32 31.72 -9.41
CA ILE A 119 51.55 32.46 -8.16
C ILE A 119 52.00 31.44 -7.10
N GLN A 120 53.01 31.89 -6.35
CA GLN A 120 53.93 31.22 -5.42
C GLN A 120 53.26 30.49 -4.26
#